data_AF-A0A9J7HE69-F1
#
_entry.id   AF-A0A9J7HE69-F1
#
_cell.length_a   1.000
_cell.length_b   1.000
_cell.length_c   1.000
_cell.angle_alpha   90.00
_cell.angle_beta   90.00
_cell.angle_gamma   90.00
#
_symmetry.space_group_name_H-M   'P 1'
#
loop_
_entity.id
_entity.type
_entity.pdbx_description
1 polymer ?
#
loop_
_entity_poly.entity_id
_entity_poly.type
_entity_poly.pdbx_seq_one_letter_code
_entity_poly.pdbx_strand_id
1 'polypeptide(L)'
;MAAMGTTCRSRGSPLILVLRVLCVLAVVTCYLLQSAIQHNIDSLWRYLRHHVLYETVYFETWFVVFCYSIIALVPEAMAKVPFFSKYRLERSLTAPRPSIPHLMTEGTLYMLPLAALDTVIVKRRFPEVSENVIELKRLDWIQRARALPERAPTLGQMVLQVAAALIIYDAMFFVIHYSVHRNAFLYRTIHAHHHDHPAGLHGRVTNRLTVAERLALVLSANFSLRLVSAHPLSRTGFIVVFIGLLVENHAGFDLPWSYDKIIPFGVMGGAARHHAHHVYGARQYQPFFTYIDNYMEQSKQHFSGKDDNL
;
A
#
# COMPACT_ATOMS: atom_id res chain seq x y z
N MET A 1 -4.82 38.59 -1.93
CA MET A 1 -6.16 37.97 -1.93
C MET A 1 -6.48 37.54 -3.34
N ALA A 2 -6.27 36.27 -3.66
CA ALA A 2 -6.76 35.64 -4.89
C ALA A 2 -7.56 34.42 -4.42
N ALA A 3 -8.84 34.41 -4.76
CA ALA A 3 -9.82 33.44 -4.27
C ALA A 3 -9.39 32.00 -4.59
N MET A 4 -9.32 31.17 -3.55
CA MET A 4 -9.29 29.72 -3.67
C MET A 4 -10.62 29.26 -4.27
N GLY A 5 -10.65 29.15 -5.59
CA GLY A 5 -11.78 28.64 -6.35
C GLY A 5 -11.42 27.35 -7.07
N THR A 6 -11.37 26.23 -6.33
CA THR A 6 -11.56 24.89 -6.92
C THR A 6 -12.42 24.05 -5.97
N THR A 7 -13.68 24.46 -5.92
CA THR A 7 -14.81 23.69 -5.40
C THR A 7 -14.89 22.31 -6.05
N CYS A 8 -14.81 21.27 -5.22
CA CYS A 8 -15.67 20.08 -5.23
C CYS A 8 -16.33 19.71 -6.59
N ARG A 9 -15.56 19.20 -7.57
CA ARG A 9 -16.13 18.81 -8.88
C ARG A 9 -16.33 17.30 -9.11
N SER A 10 -15.88 16.42 -8.21
CA SER A 10 -15.91 14.97 -8.45
C SER A 10 -16.93 14.18 -7.62
N ARG A 11 -17.40 14.70 -6.47
CA ARG A 11 -18.20 13.91 -5.53
C ARG A 11 -19.62 13.56 -5.99
N GLY A 12 -20.09 14.17 -7.08
CA GLY A 12 -21.41 13.94 -7.68
C GLY A 12 -21.42 13.73 -9.19
N SER A 13 -20.29 13.31 -9.80
CA SER A 13 -20.29 13.07 -11.25
C SER A 13 -21.10 11.82 -11.61
N PRO A 14 -21.88 11.81 -12.71
CA PRO A 14 -22.59 10.62 -13.18
C PRO A 14 -21.64 9.42 -13.39
N LEU A 15 -20.40 9.69 -13.80
CA LEU A 15 -19.36 8.68 -13.95
C LEU A 15 -19.04 7.98 -12.61
N ILE A 16 -18.87 8.72 -11.52
CA ILE A 16 -18.60 8.14 -10.20
C ILE A 16 -19.78 7.29 -9.72
N LEU A 17 -21.01 7.74 -9.96
CA LEU A 17 -22.19 6.95 -9.62
C LEU A 17 -22.21 5.62 -10.39
N VAL A 18 -21.96 5.66 -11.70
CA VAL A 18 -21.85 4.43 -12.52
C VAL A 18 -20.77 3.51 -11.98
N LEU A 19 -19.57 4.03 -11.69
CA LEU A 19 -18.47 3.24 -11.14
C LEU A 19 -18.83 2.61 -9.79
N ARG A 20 -19.53 3.34 -8.91
CA ARG A 20 -20.03 2.81 -7.62
C ARG A 20 -21.03 1.68 -7.82
N VAL A 21 -21.98 1.86 -8.73
CA VAL A 21 -22.95 0.79 -9.07
C VAL A 21 -22.20 -0.43 -9.61
N LEU A 22 -21.22 -0.24 -10.50
CA LEU A 22 -20.39 -1.34 -11.02
C LEU A 22 -19.60 -2.04 -9.90
N CYS A 23 -19.06 -1.31 -8.93
CA CYS A 23 -18.40 -1.91 -7.76
C CYS A 23 -19.37 -2.74 -6.92
N VAL A 24 -20.58 -2.24 -6.66
CA VAL A 24 -21.61 -3.00 -5.92
C VAL A 24 -22.02 -4.24 -6.71
N LEU A 25 -22.26 -4.13 -8.01
CA LEU A 25 -22.59 -5.26 -8.88
C LEU A 25 -21.45 -6.29 -8.90
N ALA A 26 -20.19 -5.86 -8.92
CA ALA A 26 -19.04 -6.75 -8.84
C ALA A 26 -19.01 -7.50 -7.50
N VAL A 27 -19.25 -6.82 -6.37
CA VAL A 27 -19.31 -7.46 -5.04
C VAL A 27 -20.47 -8.46 -4.96
N VAL A 28 -21.66 -8.09 -5.43
CA VAL A 28 -22.82 -8.99 -5.48
C VAL A 28 -22.53 -10.20 -6.36
N THR A 29 -21.92 -9.99 -7.53
CA THR A 29 -21.52 -11.08 -8.44
C THR A 29 -20.51 -12.01 -7.77
N CYS A 30 -19.49 -11.47 -7.10
CA CYS A 30 -18.53 -12.27 -6.33
C CYS A 30 -19.21 -13.07 -5.21
N TYR A 31 -20.21 -12.50 -4.55
CA TYR A 31 -20.99 -13.20 -3.52
C TYR A 31 -21.84 -14.34 -4.11
N LEU A 32 -22.53 -14.08 -5.22
CA LEU A 32 -23.32 -15.10 -5.92
C LEU A 32 -22.45 -16.23 -6.48
N LEU A 33 -21.24 -15.91 -6.95
CA LEU A 33 -20.27 -16.86 -7.48
C LEU A 33 -19.26 -17.37 -6.45
N GLN A 34 -19.49 -17.14 -5.15
CA GLN A 34 -18.50 -17.41 -4.10
C GLN A 34 -18.00 -18.86 -4.10
N SER A 35 -18.86 -19.84 -4.40
CA SER A 35 -18.47 -21.26 -4.46
C SER A 35 -17.53 -21.56 -5.63
N ALA A 36 -17.77 -20.96 -6.80
CA ALA A 36 -16.90 -21.11 -7.96
C ALA A 36 -15.56 -20.39 -7.73
N ILE A 37 -15.59 -19.20 -7.11
CA ILE A 37 -14.38 -18.47 -6.72
C ILE A 37 -13.58 -19.28 -5.68
N GLN A 38 -14.25 -19.88 -4.69
CA GLN A 38 -13.60 -20.74 -3.70
C GLN A 38 -12.92 -21.94 -4.37
N HIS A 39 -13.58 -22.61 -5.32
CA HIS A 39 -12.97 -23.71 -6.07
C HIS A 39 -11.70 -23.27 -6.81
N ASN A 40 -11.70 -22.07 -7.40
CA ASN A 40 -10.53 -21.50 -8.05
C ASN A 40 -9.41 -21.17 -7.04
N ILE A 41 -9.76 -20.64 -5.86
CA ILE A 41 -8.81 -20.40 -4.76
C ILE A 41 -8.17 -21.71 -4.30
N ASP A 42 -8.96 -22.76 -4.11
CA ASP A 42 -8.46 -24.08 -3.70
C ASP A 42 -7.54 -24.68 -4.76
N SER A 43 -7.90 -24.56 -6.04
CA SER A 43 -7.09 -25.03 -7.17
C SER A 43 -5.78 -24.26 -7.30
N LEU A 44 -5.83 -22.94 -7.19
CA LEU A 44 -4.65 -22.09 -7.20
C LEU A 44 -3.73 -22.41 -6.02
N TRP A 45 -4.28 -22.59 -4.82
CA TRP A 45 -3.49 -22.92 -3.64
C TRP A 45 -2.82 -24.28 -3.75
N ARG A 46 -3.55 -25.31 -4.23
CA ARG A 46 -3.00 -26.65 -4.50
C ARG A 46 -1.78 -26.59 -5.42
N TYR A 47 -1.80 -25.73 -6.43
CA TYR A 47 -0.66 -25.50 -7.31
C TYR A 47 0.46 -24.71 -6.62
N LEU A 48 0.15 -23.53 -6.05
CA LEU A 48 1.14 -22.63 -5.47
C LEU A 48 1.90 -23.24 -4.30
N ARG A 49 1.25 -24.04 -3.44
CA ARG A 49 1.90 -24.63 -2.27
C ARG A 49 3.04 -25.60 -2.59
N HIS A 50 3.11 -26.09 -3.83
CA HIS A 50 4.16 -26.97 -4.34
C HIS A 50 5.00 -26.32 -5.43
N HIS A 51 4.71 -25.08 -5.80
CA HIS A 51 5.43 -24.38 -6.83
C HIS A 51 6.76 -23.86 -6.29
N VAL A 52 7.88 -24.24 -6.93
CA VAL A 52 9.24 -23.93 -6.47
C VAL A 52 9.45 -22.46 -6.14
N LEU A 53 8.95 -21.52 -6.96
CA LEU A 53 9.10 -20.09 -6.71
C LEU A 53 8.29 -19.59 -5.52
N TYR A 54 7.17 -20.22 -5.22
CA TYR A 54 6.30 -19.84 -4.11
C TYR A 54 6.78 -20.50 -2.83
N GLU A 55 7.34 -21.71 -2.89
CA GLU A 55 7.86 -22.38 -1.70
C GLU A 55 9.07 -21.66 -1.10
N THR A 56 9.87 -20.93 -1.89
CA THR A 56 11.06 -20.25 -1.37
C THR A 56 10.75 -19.23 -0.27
N VAL A 57 11.67 -19.10 0.69
CA VAL A 57 11.59 -18.06 1.73
C VAL A 57 11.67 -16.64 1.18
N TYR A 58 12.25 -16.49 -0.01
CA TYR A 58 12.44 -15.21 -0.70
C TYR A 58 11.23 -14.78 -1.53
N PHE A 59 10.17 -15.61 -1.61
CA PHE A 59 9.02 -15.34 -2.47
C PHE A 59 8.46 -13.94 -2.29
N GLU A 60 8.10 -13.57 -1.06
CA GLU A 60 7.51 -12.26 -0.78
C GLU A 60 8.48 -11.12 -1.12
N THR A 61 9.77 -11.32 -0.86
CA THR A 61 10.82 -10.33 -1.08
C THR A 61 10.96 -9.96 -2.55
N TRP A 62 11.06 -10.95 -3.46
CA TRP A 62 11.11 -10.65 -4.90
C TRP A 62 9.74 -10.28 -5.47
N PHE A 63 8.65 -10.85 -4.94
CA PHE A 63 7.29 -10.57 -5.41
C PHE A 63 6.89 -9.11 -5.18
N VAL A 64 7.30 -8.50 -4.06
CA VAL A 64 7.11 -7.06 -3.82
C VAL A 64 7.81 -6.22 -4.87
N VAL A 65 9.08 -6.52 -5.18
CA VAL A 65 9.85 -5.80 -6.21
C VAL A 65 9.23 -5.97 -7.59
N PHE A 66 8.77 -7.19 -7.90
CA PHE A 66 8.05 -7.48 -9.14
C PHE A 66 6.76 -6.66 -9.26
N CYS A 67 5.91 -6.70 -8.24
CA CYS A 67 4.66 -5.92 -8.21
C CYS A 67 4.94 -4.42 -8.36
N TYR A 68 5.90 -3.87 -7.62
CA TYR A 68 6.26 -2.46 -7.73
C TYR A 68 6.74 -2.10 -9.14
N SER A 69 7.62 -2.92 -9.73
CA SER A 69 8.18 -2.68 -11.06
C SER A 69 7.12 -2.67 -12.16
N ILE A 70 6.04 -3.45 -12.02
CA ILE A 70 4.93 -3.46 -12.99
C ILE A 70 3.95 -2.32 -12.71
N ILE A 71 3.54 -2.14 -11.46
CA ILE A 71 2.53 -1.15 -11.07
C ILE A 71 3.04 0.28 -11.30
N ALA A 72 4.32 0.56 -11.03
CA ALA A 72 4.92 1.88 -11.26
C ALA A 72 4.92 2.30 -12.73
N LEU A 73 4.84 1.35 -13.68
CA LEU A 73 4.75 1.68 -15.11
C LEU A 73 3.46 2.40 -15.48
N VAL A 74 2.38 2.22 -14.70
CA VAL A 74 1.08 2.83 -14.98
C VAL A 74 1.14 4.35 -14.91
N PRO A 75 1.51 4.99 -13.79
CA PRO A 75 1.63 6.46 -13.74
C PRO A 75 2.72 6.99 -14.66
N GLU A 76 3.79 6.22 -14.91
CA GLU A 76 4.83 6.59 -15.89
C GLU A 76 4.30 6.62 -17.34
N ALA A 77 3.46 5.66 -17.70
CA ALA A 77 2.78 5.64 -19.00
C ALA A 77 1.77 6.77 -19.11
N MET A 78 0.98 7.01 -18.06
CA MET A 78 0.03 8.13 -18.00
C MET A 78 0.72 9.48 -18.20
N ALA A 79 1.91 9.68 -17.62
CA ALA A 79 2.68 10.91 -17.78
C ALA A 79 3.05 11.21 -19.25
N LYS A 80 3.12 10.19 -20.13
CA LYS A 80 3.45 10.34 -21.55
C LYS A 80 2.24 10.66 -22.43
N VAL A 81 1.02 10.42 -21.94
CA VAL A 81 -0.20 10.57 -22.74
C VAL A 81 -0.82 11.96 -22.48
N PRO A 82 -0.99 12.82 -23.49
CA PRO A 82 -1.47 14.20 -23.32
C PRO A 82 -2.81 14.33 -22.59
N PHE A 83 -3.69 13.33 -22.73
CA PHE A 83 -4.99 13.30 -22.06
C PHE A 83 -4.89 13.43 -20.53
N PHE A 84 -3.84 12.88 -19.90
CA PHE A 84 -3.68 12.93 -18.44
C PHE A 84 -3.03 14.21 -17.94
N SER A 85 -2.53 15.08 -18.82
CA SER A 85 -1.88 16.34 -18.42
C SER A 85 -2.78 17.24 -17.57
N LYS A 86 -4.09 17.26 -17.88
CA LYS A 86 -5.09 18.03 -17.15
C LYS A 86 -5.39 17.53 -15.72
N TYR A 87 -4.95 16.33 -15.38
CA TYR A 87 -5.12 15.73 -14.06
C TYR A 87 -3.85 15.76 -13.23
N ARG A 88 -2.76 16.34 -13.74
CA ARG A 88 -1.51 16.45 -12.99
C ARG A 88 -1.68 17.37 -11.79
N LEU A 89 -1.20 16.93 -10.64
CA LEU A 89 -1.18 17.72 -9.40
C LEU A 89 -0.12 18.83 -9.46
N GLU A 90 0.99 18.57 -10.14
CA GLU A 90 2.06 19.54 -10.38
C GLU A 90 2.32 19.76 -11.88
N ARG A 91 2.56 21.02 -12.25
CA ARG A 91 2.94 21.37 -13.64
C ARG A 91 4.34 20.90 -13.99
N SER A 92 5.24 20.87 -13.00
CA SER A 92 6.64 20.44 -13.08
C SER A 92 6.82 18.93 -13.18
N LEU A 93 5.75 18.13 -13.15
CA LEU A 93 5.84 16.67 -13.12
C LEU A 93 6.70 16.12 -14.26
N THR A 94 7.92 15.72 -13.94
CA THR A 94 8.82 15.01 -14.83
C THR A 94 9.09 13.63 -14.27
N ALA A 95 8.55 12.59 -14.90
CA ALA A 95 8.84 11.22 -14.51
C ALA A 95 10.29 10.87 -14.91
N PRO A 96 11.18 10.60 -13.93
CA PRO A 96 12.57 10.25 -14.23
C PRO A 96 12.63 8.90 -14.94
N ARG A 97 13.49 8.79 -15.96
CA ARG A 97 13.79 7.52 -16.65
C ARG A 97 15.07 6.92 -16.07
N PRO A 98 14.98 5.94 -15.16
CA PRO A 98 16.18 5.28 -14.66
C PRO A 98 16.80 4.40 -15.74
N SER A 99 18.11 4.27 -15.71
CA SER A 99 18.79 3.24 -16.50
C SER A 99 18.51 1.84 -15.92
N ILE A 100 18.59 0.81 -16.74
CA ILE A 100 18.44 -0.59 -16.28
C ILE A 100 19.40 -0.91 -15.12
N PRO A 101 20.70 -0.53 -15.16
CA PRO A 101 21.60 -0.76 -14.03
C PRO A 101 21.11 -0.10 -12.73
N HIS A 102 20.55 1.11 -12.81
CA HIS A 102 20.02 1.79 -11.64
C HIS A 102 18.82 1.05 -11.04
N LEU A 103 17.91 0.56 -11.89
CA LEU A 103 16.79 -0.28 -11.44
C LEU A 103 17.27 -1.57 -10.79
N MET A 104 18.30 -2.22 -11.34
CA MET A 104 18.88 -3.42 -10.75
C MET A 104 19.53 -3.13 -9.40
N THR A 105 20.22 -2.01 -9.26
CA THR A 105 20.80 -1.57 -7.99
C THR A 105 19.73 -1.28 -6.95
N GLU A 106 18.68 -0.52 -7.31
CA GLU A 106 17.55 -0.24 -6.40
C GLU A 106 16.87 -1.53 -5.94
N GLY A 107 16.58 -2.44 -6.87
CA GLY A 107 15.98 -3.74 -6.56
C GLY A 107 16.88 -4.60 -5.66
N THR A 108 18.19 -4.63 -5.91
CA THR A 108 19.14 -5.39 -5.09
C THR A 108 19.24 -4.83 -3.68
N LEU A 109 19.36 -3.50 -3.54
CA LEU A 109 19.40 -2.84 -2.23
C LEU A 109 18.09 -3.01 -1.46
N TYR A 110 16.96 -3.09 -2.15
CA TYR A 110 15.67 -3.41 -1.54
C TYR A 110 15.63 -4.84 -1.01
N MET A 111 16.05 -5.80 -1.83
CA MET A 111 15.92 -7.21 -1.51
C MET A 111 16.94 -7.68 -0.47
N LEU A 112 18.18 -7.18 -0.50
CA LEU A 112 19.28 -7.76 0.28
C LEU A 112 19.00 -7.86 1.80
N PRO A 113 18.55 -6.80 2.51
CA PRO A 113 18.32 -6.90 3.95
C PRO A 113 17.16 -7.84 4.30
N LEU A 114 16.11 -7.84 3.47
CA LEU A 114 14.94 -8.69 3.66
C LEU A 114 15.26 -10.15 3.34
N ALA A 115 15.98 -10.39 2.25
CA ALA A 115 16.45 -11.72 1.89
C ALA A 115 17.37 -12.29 2.98
N ALA A 116 18.30 -11.49 3.52
CA ALA A 116 19.14 -11.91 4.63
C ALA A 116 18.32 -12.31 5.87
N LEU A 117 17.28 -11.53 6.21
CA LEU A 117 16.35 -11.86 7.28
C LEU A 117 15.58 -13.16 6.99
N ASP A 118 15.12 -13.33 5.75
CA ASP A 118 14.37 -14.49 5.29
C ASP A 118 15.21 -15.78 5.30
N THR A 119 16.53 -15.67 5.11
CA THR A 119 17.48 -16.78 5.18
C THR A 119 17.64 -17.32 6.60
N VAL A 120 17.56 -16.47 7.63
CA VAL A 120 17.92 -16.86 9.00
C VAL A 120 16.72 -16.98 9.95
N ILE A 121 15.59 -16.36 9.61
CA ILE A 121 14.40 -16.36 10.48
C ILE A 121 13.37 -17.38 10.00
N VAL A 122 13.09 -18.36 10.87
CA VAL A 122 11.90 -19.22 10.75
C VAL A 122 10.66 -18.40 11.08
N LYS A 123 9.93 -18.04 10.04
CA LYS A 123 8.70 -17.26 10.13
C LYS A 123 7.52 -18.15 10.58
N ARG A 124 7.27 -18.25 11.90
CA ARG A 124 6.00 -18.78 12.44
C ARG A 124 4.88 -17.78 12.15
N ARG A 125 4.23 -17.95 11.00
CA ARG A 125 3.24 -17.00 10.48
C ARG A 125 1.81 -17.53 10.47
N PHE A 126 1.61 -18.84 10.62
CA PHE A 126 0.33 -19.49 10.32
C PHE A 126 -0.03 -20.49 11.43
N PRO A 127 -1.20 -20.34 12.07
CA PRO A 127 -1.70 -21.29 13.07
C PRO A 127 -1.91 -22.71 12.52
N GLU A 128 -2.15 -22.85 11.22
CA GLU A 128 -2.47 -24.13 10.57
C GLU A 128 -1.23 -24.96 10.21
N VAL A 129 -0.03 -24.42 10.40
CA VAL A 129 1.23 -25.16 10.23
C VAL A 129 1.57 -25.84 11.56
N SER A 130 1.81 -27.16 11.53
CA SER A 130 2.13 -27.92 12.74
C SER A 130 3.44 -27.46 13.38
N GLU A 131 3.48 -27.45 14.72
CA GLU A 131 4.68 -27.04 15.48
C GLU A 131 5.90 -27.90 15.12
N ASN A 132 5.70 -29.20 14.90
CA ASN A 132 6.80 -30.10 14.52
C ASN A 132 7.51 -29.65 13.24
N VAL A 133 6.78 -29.16 12.23
CA VAL A 133 7.36 -28.65 10.98
C VAL A 133 8.18 -27.38 11.24
N ILE A 134 7.71 -26.53 12.16
CA ILE A 134 8.41 -25.30 12.54
C ILE A 134 9.69 -25.62 13.31
N GLU A 135 9.62 -26.52 14.30
CA GLU A 135 10.79 -26.92 15.09
C GLU A 135 11.85 -27.59 14.21
N LEU A 136 11.46 -28.48 13.29
CA LEU A 136 12.39 -29.08 12.34
C LEU A 136 13.11 -28.01 11.49
N LYS A 137 12.38 -27.00 11.00
CA LYS A 137 12.98 -25.90 10.25
C LYS A 137 13.94 -25.05 11.10
N ARG A 138 13.71 -24.90 12.41
CA ARG A 138 14.60 -24.15 13.30
C ARG A 138 15.95 -24.82 13.52
N LEU A 139 16.06 -26.12 13.23
CA LEU A 139 17.35 -26.82 13.25
C LEU A 139 18.27 -26.37 12.12
N ASP A 140 17.71 -25.85 11.03
CA ASP A 140 18.47 -25.30 9.91
C ASP A 140 18.82 -23.83 10.14
N TRP A 141 20.11 -23.52 10.09
CA TRP A 141 20.61 -22.14 10.07
C TRP A 141 20.32 -21.38 8.76
N ILE A 142 20.07 -22.10 7.66
CA ILE A 142 19.75 -21.55 6.34
C ILE A 142 18.37 -22.02 5.90
N GLN A 143 17.41 -21.12 5.98
CA GLN A 143 16.05 -21.34 5.52
C GLN A 143 15.98 -21.28 4.00
N ARG A 144 15.42 -22.31 3.38
CA ARG A 144 15.24 -22.40 1.92
C ARG A 144 13.77 -22.39 1.50
N ALA A 145 12.94 -23.07 2.29
CA ALA A 145 11.51 -23.24 2.02
C ALA A 145 10.65 -22.71 3.18
N ARG A 146 9.53 -22.08 2.85
CA ARG A 146 8.51 -21.62 3.79
C ARG A 146 7.76 -22.81 4.37
N ALA A 147 7.25 -22.67 5.60
CA ALA A 147 6.26 -23.58 6.12
C ALA A 147 4.88 -23.11 5.63
N LEU A 148 4.29 -23.83 4.67
CA LEU A 148 3.00 -23.47 4.06
C LEU A 148 1.88 -24.37 4.63
N PRO A 149 0.70 -23.80 4.93
CA PRO A 149 -0.44 -24.57 5.43
C PRO A 149 -1.04 -25.47 4.35
N GLU A 150 -1.72 -26.53 4.78
CA GLU A 150 -2.25 -27.49 3.83
C GLU A 150 -3.48 -27.01 3.07
N ARG A 151 -4.38 -26.34 3.79
CA ARG A 151 -5.67 -25.87 3.26
C ARG A 151 -5.54 -24.45 2.74
N ALA A 152 -6.31 -24.15 1.69
CA ALA A 152 -6.43 -22.80 1.17
C ALA A 152 -7.25 -21.93 2.15
N PRO A 153 -7.14 -20.59 2.08
CA PRO A 153 -8.04 -19.73 2.84
C PRO A 153 -9.41 -19.75 2.17
N THR A 154 -10.46 -19.55 2.97
CA THR A 154 -11.77 -19.22 2.39
C THR A 154 -11.73 -17.83 1.73
N LEU A 155 -12.57 -17.59 0.73
CA LEU A 155 -12.73 -16.28 0.09
C LEU A 155 -13.00 -15.18 1.13
N GLY A 156 -13.89 -15.46 2.09
CA GLY A 156 -14.20 -14.54 3.19
C GLY A 156 -12.99 -14.24 4.07
N GLN A 157 -12.21 -15.27 4.45
CA GLN A 157 -10.97 -15.08 5.20
C GLN A 157 -9.96 -14.25 4.42
N MET A 158 -9.79 -14.50 3.11
CA MET A 158 -8.85 -13.74 2.28
C MET A 158 -9.24 -12.26 2.21
N VAL A 159 -10.51 -11.95 1.96
CA VAL A 159 -11.02 -10.57 1.93
C VAL A 159 -10.84 -9.89 3.29
N LEU A 160 -11.24 -10.56 4.37
CA LEU A 160 -11.16 -10.01 5.73
C LEU A 160 -9.71 -9.76 6.16
N GLN A 161 -8.81 -10.71 5.91
CA GLN A 161 -7.40 -10.59 6.29
C GLN A 161 -6.72 -9.44 5.54
N VAL A 162 -6.98 -9.28 4.23
CA VAL A 162 -6.42 -8.17 3.45
C VAL A 162 -6.97 -6.84 3.96
N ALA A 163 -8.29 -6.72 4.14
CA ALA A 163 -8.92 -5.48 4.59
C ALA A 163 -8.46 -5.09 6.01
N ALA A 164 -8.48 -6.02 6.95
CA ALA A 164 -8.05 -5.79 8.32
C ALA A 164 -6.56 -5.44 8.41
N ALA A 165 -5.70 -6.14 7.65
CA ALA A 165 -4.27 -5.81 7.62
C ALA A 165 -4.02 -4.40 7.08
N LEU A 166 -4.77 -3.95 6.06
CA LEU A 166 -4.65 -2.58 5.54
C LEU A 166 -5.05 -1.53 6.58
N ILE A 167 -6.16 -1.74 7.30
CA ILE A 167 -6.63 -0.82 8.36
C ILE A 167 -5.60 -0.75 9.50
N ILE A 168 -5.11 -1.91 9.96
CA ILE A 168 -4.11 -2.00 11.05
C ILE A 168 -2.80 -1.35 10.62
N TYR A 169 -2.31 -1.65 9.42
CA TYR A 169 -1.11 -1.03 8.87
C TYR A 169 -1.25 0.49 8.85
N ASP A 170 -2.38 1.00 8.35
CA ASP A 170 -2.62 2.42 8.19
C ASP A 170 -2.61 3.15 9.54
N ALA A 171 -3.23 2.57 10.58
CA ALA A 171 -3.17 3.10 11.95
C ALA A 171 -1.75 3.11 12.52
N MET A 172 -1.02 2.01 12.37
CA MET A 172 0.34 1.89 12.89
C MET A 172 1.30 2.83 12.18
N PHE A 173 1.23 2.88 10.85
CA PHE A 173 2.11 3.70 10.05
C PHE A 173 1.78 5.17 10.23
N PHE A 174 0.51 5.54 10.46
CA PHE A 174 0.15 6.88 10.89
C PHE A 174 0.93 7.32 12.15
N VAL A 175 1.03 6.48 13.17
CA VAL A 175 1.77 6.83 14.41
C VAL A 175 3.24 7.07 14.11
N ILE A 176 3.85 6.21 13.31
CA ILE A 176 5.26 6.35 12.90
C ILE A 176 5.44 7.63 12.09
N HIS A 177 4.59 7.84 11.07
CA HIS A 177 4.65 8.95 10.14
C HIS A 177 4.45 10.29 10.85
N TYR A 178 3.43 10.39 11.71
CA TYR A 178 3.22 11.54 12.56
C TYR A 178 4.43 11.81 13.48
N SER A 179 5.01 10.77 14.07
CA SER A 179 6.17 10.91 14.96
C SER A 179 7.41 11.43 14.25
N VAL A 180 7.72 10.92 13.05
CA VAL A 180 8.87 11.41 12.27
C VAL A 180 8.68 12.85 11.81
N HIS A 181 7.45 13.29 11.53
CA HIS A 181 7.16 14.69 11.25
C HIS A 181 7.21 15.59 12.47
N ARG A 182 6.76 15.10 13.62
CA ARG A 182 6.68 15.92 14.84
C ARG A 182 8.05 16.18 15.45
N ASN A 183 9.01 15.28 15.26
CA ASN A 183 10.37 15.40 15.75
C ASN A 183 11.32 15.87 14.64
N ALA A 184 11.91 17.06 14.81
CA ALA A 184 12.78 17.67 13.79
C ALA A 184 14.04 16.83 13.46
N PHE A 185 14.60 16.10 14.43
CA PHE A 185 15.74 15.23 14.20
C PHE A 185 15.34 14.01 13.36
N LEU A 186 14.23 13.35 13.72
CA LEU A 186 13.70 12.22 12.95
C LEU A 186 13.33 12.64 11.53
N TYR A 187 12.66 13.79 11.37
CA TYR A 187 12.33 14.33 10.05
C TYR A 187 13.57 14.47 9.18
N ARG A 188 14.58 15.22 9.64
CA ARG A 188 15.79 15.50 8.86
C ARG A 188 16.58 14.24 8.51
N THR A 189 16.59 13.26 9.40
CA THR A 189 17.43 12.06 9.26
C THR A 189 16.75 10.93 8.49
N ILE A 190 15.43 10.79 8.64
CA ILE A 190 14.69 9.62 8.15
C ILE A 190 13.75 9.97 7.00
N HIS A 191 13.10 11.13 7.03
CA HIS A 191 11.92 11.40 6.19
C HIS A 191 12.10 12.57 5.20
N ALA A 192 13.05 13.48 5.44
CA ALA A 192 13.31 14.62 4.55
C ALA A 192 13.70 14.17 3.12
N HIS A 193 14.40 13.04 2.99
CA HIS A 193 14.72 12.47 1.69
C HIS A 193 13.48 12.06 0.88
N HIS A 194 12.42 11.63 1.58
CA HIS A 194 11.14 11.27 0.97
C HIS A 194 10.38 12.48 0.43
N HIS A 195 10.45 13.63 1.13
CA HIS A 195 9.87 14.90 0.68
C HIS A 195 10.73 15.65 -0.35
N ASP A 196 11.99 15.24 -0.55
CA ASP A 196 12.90 15.89 -1.49
C ASP A 196 12.69 15.38 -2.92
N HIS A 197 11.73 15.97 -3.63
CA HIS A 197 11.42 15.67 -5.03
C HIS A 197 11.22 16.95 -5.86
N PRO A 198 12.29 17.69 -6.22
CA PRO A 198 12.17 18.95 -6.97
C PRO A 198 11.52 18.79 -8.36
N ALA A 199 11.46 17.57 -8.89
CA ALA A 199 10.78 17.19 -10.13
C ALA A 199 9.27 16.92 -9.98
N GLY A 200 8.74 17.14 -8.78
CA GLY A 200 7.36 16.89 -8.39
C GLY A 200 7.05 15.45 -8.01
N LEU A 201 5.90 15.25 -7.36
CA LEU A 201 5.46 13.95 -6.88
C LEU A 201 5.11 12.99 -8.04
N HIS A 202 5.84 11.89 -8.18
CA HIS A 202 5.63 10.85 -9.20
C HIS A 202 5.71 9.44 -8.60
N GLY A 203 5.19 8.42 -9.30
CA GLY A 203 5.07 7.05 -8.78
C GLY A 203 6.35 6.48 -8.16
N ARG A 204 7.53 6.81 -8.72
CA ARG A 204 8.82 6.38 -8.15
C ARG A 204 9.23 7.02 -6.82
N VAL A 205 8.61 8.14 -6.40
CA VAL A 205 8.82 8.74 -5.07
C VAL A 205 8.42 7.76 -3.97
N THR A 206 7.48 6.85 -4.24
CA THR A 206 7.13 5.72 -3.36
C THR A 206 8.34 4.97 -2.83
N ASN A 207 9.41 4.86 -3.63
CA ASN A 207 10.61 4.10 -3.26
C ASN A 207 11.79 4.97 -2.80
N ARG A 208 11.61 6.30 -2.79
CA ARG A 208 12.60 7.29 -2.35
C ARG A 208 12.56 7.39 -0.82
N LEU A 209 13.04 6.34 -0.17
CA LEU A 209 12.98 6.14 1.28
C LEU A 209 14.39 5.91 1.81
N THR A 210 14.66 6.40 3.01
CA THR A 210 15.86 5.97 3.76
C THR A 210 15.74 4.49 4.14
N VAL A 211 16.86 3.85 4.52
CA VAL A 211 16.83 2.45 4.99
C VAL A 211 15.91 2.30 6.22
N ALA A 212 15.97 3.26 7.15
CA ALA A 212 15.15 3.25 8.35
C ALA A 212 13.65 3.36 8.03
N GLU A 213 13.27 4.27 7.13
CA GLU A 213 11.89 4.45 6.71
C GLU A 213 11.35 3.23 5.97
N ARG A 214 12.17 2.65 5.08
CA ARG A 214 11.86 1.40 4.38
C ARG A 214 11.62 0.25 5.35
N LEU A 215 12.48 0.08 6.36
CA LEU A 215 12.31 -0.93 7.40
C LEU A 215 11.01 -0.69 8.19
N ALA A 216 10.73 0.56 8.59
CA ALA A 216 9.49 0.90 9.29
C ALA A 216 8.25 0.53 8.47
N LEU A 217 8.24 0.83 7.17
CA LEU A 217 7.16 0.49 6.24
C LEU A 217 6.97 -1.04 6.14
N VAL A 218 8.05 -1.78 5.88
CA VAL A 218 7.99 -3.24 5.66
C VAL A 218 7.66 -3.99 6.95
N LEU A 219 8.23 -3.58 8.09
CA LEU A 219 7.95 -4.20 9.38
C LEU A 219 6.52 -3.94 9.84
N SER A 220 5.99 -2.73 9.64
CA SER A 220 4.59 -2.42 9.94
C SER A 220 3.63 -3.26 9.10
N ALA A 221 3.90 -3.39 7.78
CA ALA A 221 3.10 -4.22 6.90
C ALA A 221 3.14 -5.70 7.33
N ASN A 222 4.33 -6.24 7.62
CA ASN A 222 4.47 -7.61 8.10
C ASN A 222 3.78 -7.85 9.45
N PHE A 223 3.86 -6.88 10.36
CA PHE A 223 3.22 -6.98 11.67
C PHE A 223 1.71 -6.94 11.56
N SER A 224 1.14 -6.07 10.71
CA SER A 224 -0.31 -6.01 10.45
C SER A 224 -0.86 -7.36 9.94
N LEU A 225 -0.15 -7.99 9.00
CA LEU A 225 -0.49 -9.31 8.48
C LEU A 225 -0.33 -10.43 9.53
N ARG A 226 0.63 -10.27 10.45
CA ARG A 226 0.83 -11.22 11.56
C ARG A 226 -0.32 -11.13 12.56
N LEU A 227 -0.79 -9.92 12.89
CA LEU A 227 -1.90 -9.72 13.83
C LEU A 227 -3.20 -10.39 13.37
N VAL A 228 -3.45 -10.43 12.06
CA VAL A 228 -4.63 -11.11 11.50
C VAL A 228 -4.38 -12.56 11.11
N SER A 229 -3.19 -13.10 11.44
CA SER A 229 -2.75 -14.44 11.06
C SER A 229 -2.98 -14.73 9.57
N ALA A 230 -2.60 -13.76 8.72
CA ALA A 230 -2.92 -13.79 7.29
C ALA A 230 -2.35 -15.04 6.60
N HIS A 231 -3.20 -15.81 5.93
CA HIS A 231 -2.80 -16.95 5.12
C HIS A 231 -1.80 -16.52 4.03
N PRO A 232 -0.81 -17.34 3.59
CA PRO A 232 0.17 -16.93 2.57
C PRO A 232 -0.46 -16.34 1.31
N LEU A 233 -1.56 -16.95 0.83
CA LEU A 233 -2.29 -16.45 -0.33
C LEU A 233 -2.95 -15.07 -0.07
N SER A 234 -3.48 -14.83 1.14
CA SER A 234 -3.96 -13.51 1.55
C SER A 234 -2.83 -12.49 1.62
N ARG A 235 -1.63 -12.88 2.07
CA ARG A 235 -0.44 -12.02 2.05
C ARG A 235 -0.03 -11.67 0.63
N THR A 236 -0.10 -12.62 -0.31
CA THR A 236 0.14 -12.38 -1.75
C THR A 236 -0.86 -11.36 -2.29
N GLY A 237 -2.16 -11.53 -2.00
CA GLY A 237 -3.19 -10.55 -2.37
C GLY A 237 -2.96 -9.17 -1.74
N PHE A 238 -2.61 -9.14 -0.45
CA PHE A 238 -2.25 -7.92 0.26
C PHE A 238 -1.11 -7.18 -0.42
N ILE A 239 0.00 -7.86 -0.78
CA ILE A 239 1.15 -7.22 -1.44
C ILE A 239 0.72 -6.49 -2.72
N VAL A 240 -0.12 -7.11 -3.55
CA VAL A 240 -0.61 -6.49 -4.80
C VAL A 240 -1.40 -5.22 -4.49
N VAL A 241 -2.37 -5.30 -3.59
CA VAL A 241 -3.22 -4.16 -3.22
C VAL A 241 -2.41 -3.06 -2.54
N PHE A 242 -1.57 -3.43 -1.59
CA PHE A 242 -0.72 -2.54 -0.80
C PHE A 242 0.25 -1.74 -1.66
N ILE A 243 0.96 -2.40 -2.57
CA ILE A 243 1.87 -1.72 -3.51
C ILE A 243 1.09 -0.87 -4.50
N GLY A 244 -0.08 -1.34 -4.95
CA GLY A 244 -1.02 -0.55 -5.76
C GLY A 244 -1.36 0.80 -5.10
N LEU A 245 -1.80 0.75 -3.84
CA LEU A 245 -2.17 1.95 -3.08
C LEU A 245 -0.96 2.87 -2.83
N LEU A 246 0.20 2.31 -2.49
CA LEU A 246 1.42 3.10 -2.31
C LEU A 246 1.82 3.86 -3.57
N VAL A 247 1.78 3.20 -4.73
CA VAL A 247 2.11 3.83 -6.01
C VAL A 247 1.06 4.86 -6.41
N GLU A 248 -0.22 4.54 -6.28
CA GLU A 248 -1.34 5.45 -6.59
C GLU A 248 -1.25 6.74 -5.75
N ASN A 249 -0.92 6.65 -4.45
CA ASN A 249 -0.70 7.81 -3.59
C ASN A 249 0.39 8.77 -4.09
N HIS A 250 1.42 8.24 -4.74
CA HIS A 250 2.52 9.03 -5.28
C HIS A 250 2.37 9.27 -6.79
N ALA A 251 1.28 8.84 -7.43
CA ALA A 251 1.16 8.83 -8.88
C ALA A 251 1.34 10.22 -9.52
N GLY A 252 1.02 11.29 -8.79
CA GLY A 252 1.10 12.67 -9.27
C GLY A 252 -0.14 13.13 -10.05
N PHE A 253 -1.21 12.33 -10.04
CA PHE A 253 -2.46 12.59 -10.76
C PHE A 253 -3.67 12.57 -9.84
N ASP A 254 -4.56 13.54 -9.98
CA ASP A 254 -5.90 13.53 -9.37
C ASP A 254 -6.94 13.12 -10.41
N LEU A 255 -7.08 11.81 -10.62
CA LEU A 255 -8.04 11.31 -11.61
C LEU A 255 -9.47 11.40 -11.05
N PRO A 256 -10.46 11.78 -11.88
CA PRO A 256 -11.84 11.90 -11.42
C PRO A 256 -12.50 10.55 -11.13
N TRP A 257 -11.81 9.43 -11.38
CA TRP A 257 -12.21 8.05 -11.08
C TRP A 257 -11.21 7.31 -10.19
N SER A 258 -10.29 7.99 -9.51
CA SER A 258 -9.43 7.34 -8.51
C SER A 258 -10.24 6.73 -7.35
N TYR A 259 -9.66 5.76 -6.66
CA TYR A 259 -10.36 4.96 -5.63
C TYR A 259 -10.93 5.82 -4.50
N ASP A 260 -10.28 6.93 -4.16
CA ASP A 260 -10.72 7.89 -3.13
C ASP A 260 -12.06 8.57 -3.47
N LYS A 261 -12.43 8.60 -4.75
CA LYS A 261 -13.70 9.15 -5.24
C LYS A 261 -14.76 8.07 -5.42
N ILE A 262 -14.34 6.87 -5.84
CA ILE A 262 -15.22 5.70 -5.97
C ILE A 262 -15.74 5.30 -4.60
N ILE A 263 -14.85 5.13 -3.60
CA ILE A 263 -15.25 4.77 -2.24
C ILE A 263 -15.97 5.98 -1.59
N PRO A 264 -17.21 5.81 -1.12
CA PRO A 264 -18.01 6.92 -0.58
C PRO A 264 -17.50 7.41 0.78
N PHE A 265 -18.11 8.50 1.25
CA PHE A 265 -17.87 9.09 2.59
C PHE A 265 -16.47 9.63 2.85
N GLY A 266 -15.59 9.61 1.83
CA GLY A 266 -14.24 10.15 1.94
C GLY A 266 -13.38 9.41 2.96
N VAL A 267 -13.61 8.11 3.15
CA VAL A 267 -12.85 7.25 4.08
C VAL A 267 -11.45 6.89 3.57
N MET A 268 -11.24 7.03 2.27
CA MET A 268 -9.98 6.76 1.59
C MET A 268 -9.28 8.08 1.23
N GLY A 269 -7.98 8.16 1.52
CA GLY A 269 -7.07 9.18 1.01
C GLY A 269 -6.50 8.73 -0.33
N GLY A 270 -6.43 9.62 -1.31
CA GLY A 270 -5.83 9.35 -2.62
C GLY A 270 -4.65 10.26 -2.92
N ALA A 271 -4.17 10.20 -4.16
CA ALA A 271 -3.01 10.95 -4.64
C ALA A 271 -3.05 12.45 -4.30
N ALA A 272 -4.20 13.11 -4.47
CA ALA A 272 -4.34 14.54 -4.17
C ALA A 272 -4.14 14.86 -2.68
N ARG A 273 -4.62 13.99 -1.79
CA ARG A 273 -4.47 14.13 -0.34
C ARG A 273 -3.02 13.91 0.07
N HIS A 274 -2.38 12.86 -0.46
CA HIS A 274 -0.98 12.57 -0.17
C HIS A 274 -0.03 13.62 -0.77
N HIS A 275 -0.37 14.17 -1.94
CA HIS A 275 0.35 15.30 -2.51
C HIS A 275 0.26 16.56 -1.63
N ALA A 276 -0.92 16.88 -1.10
CA ALA A 276 -1.04 17.98 -0.15
C ALA A 276 -0.19 17.72 1.11
N HIS A 277 -0.13 16.49 1.62
CA HIS A 277 0.83 16.12 2.67
C HIS A 277 2.28 16.42 2.27
N HIS A 278 2.72 16.00 1.08
CA HIS A 278 4.07 16.27 0.57
C HIS A 278 4.41 17.76 0.48
N VAL A 279 3.44 18.60 0.12
CA VAL A 279 3.60 20.06 0.00
C VAL A 279 3.64 20.76 1.37
N TYR A 280 2.78 20.35 2.31
CA TYR A 280 2.59 21.08 3.57
C TYR A 280 3.31 20.45 4.78
N GLY A 281 3.52 19.13 4.79
CA GLY A 281 4.21 18.35 5.83
C GLY A 281 3.55 18.31 7.22
N ALA A 282 2.50 19.11 7.46
CA ALA A 282 1.90 19.31 8.79
C ALA A 282 0.50 18.69 8.96
N ARG A 283 0.03 17.92 7.98
CA ARG A 283 -1.30 17.30 7.95
C ARG A 283 -1.32 16.04 7.08
N GLN A 284 -2.39 15.25 7.20
CA GLN A 284 -2.70 14.13 6.31
C GLN A 284 -1.63 13.03 6.34
N TYR A 285 -1.40 12.45 7.52
CA TYR A 285 -0.34 11.48 7.76
C TYR A 285 -0.76 10.02 7.47
N GLN A 286 -2.07 9.73 7.36
CA GLN A 286 -2.50 8.37 7.02
C GLN A 286 -2.20 8.07 5.54
N PRO A 287 -1.56 6.93 5.24
CA PRO A 287 -1.28 6.55 3.87
C PRO A 287 -2.54 6.34 3.04
N PHE A 288 -3.49 5.52 3.48
CA PHE A 288 -4.58 5.02 2.64
C PHE A 288 -5.95 5.48 3.09
N PHE A 289 -6.19 5.51 4.39
CA PHE A 289 -7.47 5.92 4.95
C PHE A 289 -7.39 7.36 5.49
N THR A 290 -8.50 7.88 6.02
CA THR A 290 -8.54 9.26 6.53
C THR A 290 -9.14 9.40 7.93
N TYR A 291 -9.51 8.31 8.59
CA TYR A 291 -10.28 8.36 9.84
C TYR A 291 -9.53 9.04 11.02
N ILE A 292 -8.24 8.77 11.22
CA ILE A 292 -7.42 9.40 12.27
C ILE A 292 -7.14 10.86 11.92
N ASP A 293 -6.72 11.13 10.68
CA ASP A 293 -6.44 12.50 10.25
C ASP A 293 -7.68 13.39 10.33
N ASN A 294 -8.83 12.90 9.86
CA ASN A 294 -10.08 13.64 9.93
C ASN A 294 -10.49 13.90 11.38
N TYR A 295 -10.33 12.90 12.26
CA TYR A 295 -10.56 13.08 13.70
C TYR A 295 -9.64 14.15 14.30
N MET A 296 -8.34 14.15 13.95
CA MET A 296 -7.40 15.17 14.40
C MET A 296 -7.73 16.57 13.87
N GLU A 297 -8.11 16.69 12.60
CA GLU A 297 -8.49 17.97 11.98
C GLU A 297 -9.76 18.54 12.63
N GLN A 298 -10.78 17.71 12.83
CA GLN A 298 -12.02 18.09 13.52
C GLN A 298 -11.76 18.50 14.97
N SER A 299 -10.92 17.74 15.69
CA SER A 299 -10.55 18.06 17.08
C SER A 299 -9.87 19.43 17.15
N LYS A 300 -8.93 19.72 16.25
CA LYS A 300 -8.26 21.04 16.19
C LYS A 300 -9.26 22.18 15.94
N GLN A 301 -10.26 21.98 15.09
CA GLN A 301 -11.29 22.99 14.82
C GLN A 301 -12.14 23.26 16.07
N HIS A 302 -12.58 22.20 16.77
CA HIS A 302 -13.36 22.30 17.99
C HIS A 302 -12.60 23.05 19.11
N PHE A 303 -11.31 22.73 19.32
CA PHE A 303 -10.51 23.41 20.36
C PHE A 303 -9.99 24.79 19.94
N SER A 304 -10.02 25.14 18.65
CA SER A 304 -9.61 26.45 18.13
C SER A 304 -10.72 27.50 18.16
N GLY A 305 -11.95 27.15 18.59
CA GLY A 305 -13.01 28.13 18.82
C GLY A 305 -13.54 28.83 17.56
N LYS A 306 -13.52 28.17 16.39
CA LYS A 306 -14.31 28.62 15.23
C LYS A 306 -15.65 27.88 15.21
N ASP A 307 -16.52 28.27 16.13
CA ASP A 307 -17.95 28.18 15.91
C ASP A 307 -18.31 29.27 14.89
N ASP A 308 -18.16 28.97 13.59
CA ASP A 308 -18.65 29.85 12.50
C ASP A 308 -20.19 29.73 12.41
N ASN A 309 -20.88 30.01 13.52
CA ASN A 309 -22.34 30.20 13.62
C ASN A 309 -22.63 31.39 14.55
N LEU A 310 -22.28 32.59 14.08
CA LEU A 310 -22.97 33.86 14.32
C LEU A 310 -22.97 34.65 13.01
#